data_AF-A0A954SHI4-F1
#
_entry.id   AF-A0A954SHI4-F1
#
_cell.length_a   1.000
_cell.length_b   1.000
_cell.length_c   1.000
_cell.angle_alpha   90.00
_cell.angle_beta   90.00
_cell.angle_gamma   90.00
#
_symmetry.space_group_name_H-M   'P 1'
#
loop_
_entity.id
_entity.type
_entity.pdbx_description
1 polymer ?
#
loop_
_entity_poly.entity_id
_entity_poly.type
_entity_poly.pdbx_seq_one_letter_code
_entity_poly.pdbx_strand_id
1 'polypeptide(L)'
;RCDELVLNIDIAPTVLDIAGLPVPERMQGRSLVPLLNLKAEDLPTRHVQPDSRVSQNSQPWREVFVYEGLGKYADIKPHLAAVSRTSRLIQTFESLDAADVIFEELYDRTQDADELRNQIQEPAREAQINTLRSAIRQHLLNRKSGN
;
A
#
# COMPACT_ATOMS: atom_id res chain seq x y z
N ARG A 1 -14.01 -0.05 15.31
CA ARG A 1 -13.80 0.39 13.91
C ARG A 1 -12.37 0.86 13.80
N CYS A 2 -11.63 0.39 12.79
CA CYS A 2 -10.25 0.79 12.52
C CYS A 2 -10.26 1.43 11.13
N ASP A 3 -9.69 2.63 11.00
CA ASP A 3 -9.66 3.33 9.71
C ASP A 3 -8.32 3.15 8.99
N GLU A 4 -7.37 2.37 9.54
CA GLU A 4 -6.06 2.09 8.91
C GLU A 4 -6.13 1.52 7.49
N LEU A 5 -5.16 1.91 6.66
CA LEU A 5 -5.02 1.37 5.30
C LEU A 5 -4.51 -0.07 5.37
N VAL A 6 -5.43 -1.01 5.19
CA VAL A 6 -5.17 -2.45 5.13
C VAL A 6 -5.36 -2.98 3.72
N LEU A 7 -4.65 -4.05 3.38
CA LEU A 7 -4.66 -4.66 2.06
C LEU A 7 -4.94 -6.16 2.15
N ASN A 8 -5.44 -6.77 1.08
CA ASN A 8 -5.67 -8.22 1.04
C ASN A 8 -4.38 -9.03 1.30
N ILE A 9 -3.21 -8.49 0.91
CA ILE A 9 -1.90 -9.12 1.15
C ILE A 9 -1.50 -9.14 2.63
N ASP A 10 -2.16 -8.35 3.49
CA ASP A 10 -1.91 -8.33 4.93
C ASP A 10 -2.55 -9.56 5.63
N ILE A 11 -3.47 -10.28 4.97
CA ILE A 11 -4.17 -11.45 5.56
C ILE A 11 -3.18 -12.60 5.85
N ALA A 12 -2.35 -12.98 4.88
CA ALA A 12 -1.40 -14.08 5.04
C ALA A 12 -0.41 -13.88 6.20
N PRO A 13 0.31 -12.75 6.31
CA PRO A 13 1.19 -12.51 7.46
C PRO A 13 0.44 -12.42 8.79
N THR A 14 -0.81 -11.96 8.79
CA THR A 14 -1.67 -11.96 9.99
C THR A 14 -1.96 -13.37 10.48
N VAL A 15 -2.32 -14.30 9.58
CA VAL A 15 -2.59 -15.70 9.95
C VAL A 15 -1.35 -16.36 10.53
N LEU A 16 -0.17 -16.11 9.95
CA LEU A 16 1.10 -16.63 10.47
C LEU A 16 1.42 -16.07 11.86
N ASP A 17 1.27 -14.77 12.07
CA ASP A 17 1.51 -14.12 13.37
C ASP A 17 0.55 -14.63 14.46
N ILE A 18 -0.74 -14.80 14.12
CA ILE A 18 -1.72 -15.43 15.03
C ILE A 18 -1.33 -16.87 15.34
N ALA A 19 -0.89 -17.65 14.35
CA ALA A 19 -0.40 -19.01 14.54
C ALA A 19 0.94 -19.09 15.29
N GLY A 20 1.56 -17.94 15.59
CA GLY A 20 2.89 -17.86 16.20
C GLY A 20 4.02 -18.29 15.26
N LEU A 21 3.79 -18.37 13.96
CA LEU A 21 4.80 -18.74 12.96
C LEU A 21 5.57 -17.50 12.48
N PRO A 22 6.85 -17.64 12.09
CA PRO A 22 7.60 -16.53 11.52
C PRO A 22 6.99 -16.06 10.21
N VAL A 23 6.86 -14.74 10.04
CA VAL A 23 6.44 -14.10 8.80
C VAL A 23 7.67 -13.95 7.88
N PRO A 24 7.69 -14.52 6.67
CA PRO A 24 8.81 -14.37 5.74
C PRO A 24 9.02 -12.92 5.32
N GLU A 25 10.28 -12.45 5.28
CA GLU A 25 10.64 -11.07 4.89
C GLU A 25 10.17 -10.69 3.48
N ARG A 26 10.08 -11.67 2.57
CA ARG A 26 9.58 -11.49 1.20
C ARG A 26 8.07 -11.23 1.11
N MET A 27 7.31 -11.40 2.19
CA MET A 27 5.89 -11.03 2.19
C MET A 27 5.77 -9.51 2.22
N GLN A 28 5.13 -8.95 1.19
CA GLN A 28 4.92 -7.51 1.06
C GLN A 28 3.87 -6.96 2.07
N GLY A 29 2.99 -7.83 2.56
CA GLY A 29 1.97 -7.48 3.56
C GLY A 29 2.55 -7.35 4.98
N ARG A 30 1.80 -6.71 5.87
CA ARG A 30 2.12 -6.56 7.30
C ARG A 30 1.06 -7.27 8.13
N SER A 31 1.45 -7.90 9.24
CA SER A 31 0.46 -8.49 10.16
C SER A 31 -0.47 -7.41 10.69
N LEU A 32 -1.77 -7.68 10.68
CA LEU A 32 -2.81 -6.80 11.22
C LEU A 32 -2.94 -6.93 12.73
N VAL A 33 -2.30 -7.92 13.37
CA VAL A 33 -2.43 -8.16 14.81
C VAL A 33 -2.20 -6.91 15.68
N PRO A 34 -1.22 -6.02 15.39
CA PRO A 34 -1.05 -4.77 16.14
C PRO A 34 -2.24 -3.81 16.05
N LEU A 35 -3.08 -3.93 15.01
CA LEU A 35 -4.31 -3.14 14.81
C LEU A 35 -5.55 -3.82 15.38
N LEU A 36 -5.45 -5.08 15.79
CA LEU A 36 -6.56 -5.82 16.38
C LEU A 36 -6.59 -5.55 17.89
N ASN A 37 -7.76 -5.28 18.44
CA ASN A 37 -7.99 -5.19 19.88
C ASN A 37 -8.06 -6.60 20.52
N LEU A 38 -7.05 -7.43 20.28
CA LEU A 38 -6.95 -8.77 20.86
C LEU A 38 -6.39 -8.69 22.28
N LYS A 39 -6.94 -9.53 23.16
CA LYS A 39 -6.35 -9.78 24.47
C LYS A 39 -5.36 -10.95 24.37
N ALA A 40 -4.54 -11.11 25.40
CA ALA A 40 -3.54 -12.18 25.42
C ALA A 40 -4.19 -13.58 25.36
N GLU A 41 -5.36 -13.73 25.97
CA GLU A 41 -6.16 -14.96 25.95
C GLU A 41 -6.78 -15.30 24.59
N ASP A 42 -6.89 -14.32 23.68
CA ASP A 42 -7.45 -14.54 22.33
C ASP A 42 -6.42 -15.17 21.38
N LEU A 43 -5.15 -15.19 21.77
CA LEU A 43 -4.06 -15.74 20.98
C LEU A 43 -3.75 -17.18 21.42
N PRO A 44 -3.47 -18.10 20.48
CA PRO A 44 -3.10 -19.46 20.82
C PRO A 44 -1.83 -19.50 21.67
N THR A 45 -1.77 -20.45 22.60
CA THR A 45 -0.64 -20.66 23.53
C THR A 45 0.65 -20.84 22.73
N ARG A 46 1.54 -19.86 22.80
CA ARG A 46 2.73 -19.77 21.94
C ARG A 46 3.69 -20.94 22.20
N HIS A 47 4.09 -21.63 21.13
CA HIS A 47 5.30 -22.46 21.10
C HIS A 47 6.54 -21.70 20.61
N VAL A 48 6.43 -20.38 20.37
CA VAL A 48 7.48 -19.57 19.75
C VAL A 48 8.06 -18.54 20.70
N GLN A 49 9.38 -18.35 20.57
CA GLN A 49 10.24 -17.63 21.48
C GLN A 49 9.81 -16.16 21.65
N PRO A 50 9.96 -15.58 22.86
CA PRO A 50 9.50 -14.23 23.18
C PRO A 50 10.15 -13.10 22.37
N ASP A 51 11.28 -13.34 21.69
CA ASP A 51 12.09 -12.28 21.06
C ASP A 51 11.54 -11.77 19.72
N SER A 52 10.68 -12.53 19.04
CA SER A 52 10.43 -12.33 17.60
C SER A 52 9.33 -11.31 17.29
N ARG A 53 8.57 -10.87 18.31
CA ARG A 53 7.44 -9.92 18.13
C ARG A 53 7.77 -8.48 18.51
N VAL A 54 8.89 -8.24 19.19
CA VAL A 54 9.22 -6.93 19.78
C VAL A 54 9.57 -5.88 18.72
N SER A 55 9.97 -6.28 17.51
CA SER A 55 10.52 -5.34 16.52
C SER A 55 9.49 -4.60 15.63
N GLN A 56 8.21 -4.99 15.59
CA GLN A 56 7.25 -4.38 14.64
C GLN A 56 6.40 -3.24 15.22
N ASN A 57 6.38 -3.05 16.55
CA ASN A 57 5.48 -2.09 17.22
C ASN A 57 5.94 -0.62 17.17
N SER A 58 7.10 -0.30 16.59
CA SER A 58 7.65 1.06 16.57
C SER A 58 7.57 1.77 15.22
N GLN A 59 7.14 1.07 14.16
CA GLN A 59 7.00 1.67 12.84
C GLN A 59 5.59 2.23 12.67
N PRO A 60 5.40 3.46 12.14
CA PRO A 60 4.08 3.93 11.77
C PRO A 60 3.43 2.95 10.78
N TRP A 61 2.10 2.84 10.87
CA TRP A 61 1.35 2.04 9.92
C TRP A 61 1.46 2.64 8.50
N ARG A 62 0.85 1.98 7.54
CA ARG A 62 0.93 2.36 6.13
C ARG A 62 0.11 3.63 5.85
N GLU A 63 0.77 4.67 5.36
CA GLU A 63 0.12 5.92 4.92
C GLU A 63 -0.26 5.90 3.43
N VAL A 64 0.56 5.22 2.61
CA VAL A 64 0.37 5.09 1.15
C VAL A 64 0.68 3.65 0.73
N PHE A 65 -0.08 3.12 -0.21
CA PHE A 65 0.28 1.92 -0.96
C PHE A 65 0.25 2.17 -2.47
N VAL A 66 1.00 1.38 -3.22
CA VAL A 66 0.99 1.40 -4.69
C VAL A 66 0.50 0.06 -5.20
N TYR A 67 -0.42 0.06 -6.16
CA TYR A 67 -0.82 -1.14 -6.89
C TYR A 67 -0.61 -0.96 -8.39
N GLU A 68 -0.51 -2.09 -9.10
CA GLU A 68 -0.18 -2.13 -10.52
C GLU A 68 -1.37 -2.60 -11.35
N GLY A 69 -1.73 -1.82 -12.37
CA GLY A 69 -2.55 -2.28 -13.48
C GLY A 69 -1.64 -2.54 -14.67
N LEU A 70 -1.27 -3.80 -14.92
CA LEU A 70 -0.26 -4.15 -15.94
C LEU A 70 -0.71 -4.04 -17.40
N GLY A 71 -1.96 -3.61 -17.66
CA GLY A 71 -2.45 -3.43 -19.03
C GLY A 71 -2.59 -4.72 -19.85
N LYS A 72 -2.61 -5.90 -19.21
CA LYS A 72 -2.68 -7.20 -19.89
C LYS A 72 -4.09 -7.57 -20.38
N TYR A 73 -5.07 -6.73 -20.11
CA TYR A 73 -6.48 -6.97 -20.41
C TYR A 73 -7.10 -5.73 -21.05
N ALA A 74 -7.94 -5.94 -22.06
CA ALA A 74 -8.78 -4.92 -22.70
C ALA A 74 -8.03 -3.69 -23.26
N ASP A 75 -6.82 -3.88 -23.79
CA ASP A 75 -5.97 -2.82 -24.38
C ASP A 75 -5.71 -1.62 -23.46
N ILE A 76 -5.86 -1.84 -22.14
CA ILE A 76 -5.60 -0.82 -21.13
C ILE A 76 -4.09 -0.56 -21.08
N LYS A 77 -3.68 0.71 -21.13
CA LYS A 77 -2.28 1.07 -20.92
C LYS A 77 -1.86 0.75 -19.48
N PRO A 78 -0.62 0.30 -19.25
CA PRO A 78 -0.18 -0.01 -17.91
C PRO A 78 -0.22 1.25 -17.03
N HIS A 79 -0.63 1.10 -15.78
CA HIS A 79 -0.73 2.21 -14.84
C HIS A 79 -0.32 1.78 -13.43
N LEU A 80 0.14 2.76 -12.65
CA LEU A 80 0.39 2.63 -11.23
C LEU A 80 -0.51 3.61 -10.48
N ALA A 81 -1.10 3.15 -9.39
CA ALA A 81 -1.93 4.00 -8.54
C ALA A 81 -1.37 4.03 -7.12
N ALA A 82 -0.99 5.22 -6.67
CA ALA A 82 -0.65 5.48 -5.28
C ALA A 82 -1.89 5.95 -4.53
N VAL A 83 -2.23 5.22 -3.47
CA VAL A 83 -3.46 5.43 -2.70
C VAL A 83 -3.09 5.76 -1.26
N SER A 84 -3.58 6.90 -0.79
CA SER A 84 -3.63 7.26 0.63
C SER A 84 -5.05 7.15 1.17
N ARG A 85 -5.23 7.52 2.44
CA ARG A 85 -6.54 7.64 3.08
C ARG A 85 -7.44 8.65 2.40
N THR A 86 -6.86 9.70 1.84
CA THR A 86 -7.60 10.87 1.36
C THR A 86 -7.51 11.07 -0.15
N SER A 87 -6.57 10.41 -0.83
CA SER A 87 -6.39 10.60 -2.27
C SER A 87 -5.90 9.38 -3.01
N ARG A 88 -6.14 9.39 -4.31
CA ARG A 88 -5.54 8.47 -5.27
C ARG A 88 -4.88 9.27 -6.38
N LEU A 89 -3.60 9.00 -6.62
CA LEU A 89 -2.88 9.43 -7.81
C LEU A 89 -2.73 8.24 -8.74
N ILE A 90 -3.13 8.39 -10.00
CA ILE A 90 -2.92 7.39 -11.06
C ILE A 90 -1.92 7.97 -12.05
N GLN A 91 -0.88 7.21 -12.37
CA GLN A 91 0.01 7.48 -13.50
C GLN A 91 -0.18 6.38 -14.53
N THR A 92 -0.59 6.75 -15.74
CA THR A 92 -0.66 5.84 -16.89
C THR A 92 0.61 5.98 -17.70
N PHE A 93 1.18 4.85 -18.12
CA PHE A 93 2.46 4.77 -18.80
C PHE A 93 2.29 4.23 -20.22
N GLU A 94 3.17 4.68 -21.13
CA GLU A 94 3.33 3.98 -22.42
C GLU A 94 3.96 2.60 -22.18
N SER A 95 4.98 2.56 -21.31
CA SER A 95 5.60 1.33 -20.80
C SER A 95 6.13 1.55 -19.37
N LEU A 96 5.94 0.57 -18.49
CA LEU A 96 6.47 0.64 -17.12
C LEU A 96 7.99 0.56 -17.06
N ASP A 97 8.63 -0.06 -18.05
CA ASP A 97 10.09 -0.24 -18.07
C ASP A 97 10.81 1.08 -18.34
N ALA A 98 10.28 1.84 -19.30
CA ALA A 98 10.74 3.18 -19.64
C ALA A 98 10.33 4.24 -18.61
N ALA A 99 9.27 3.95 -17.83
CA ALA A 99 8.65 4.90 -16.89
C ALA A 99 8.14 6.18 -17.57
N ASP A 100 7.74 6.06 -18.85
CA ASP A 100 7.19 7.15 -19.66
C ASP A 100 5.72 7.37 -19.30
N VAL A 101 5.47 8.34 -18.41
CA VAL A 101 4.11 8.73 -18.01
C VAL A 101 3.44 9.51 -19.15
N ILE A 102 2.29 9.01 -19.60
CA ILE A 102 1.49 9.63 -20.68
C ILE A 102 0.23 10.32 -20.16
N PHE A 103 -0.22 9.99 -18.96
CA PHE A 103 -1.38 10.63 -18.33
C PHE A 103 -1.31 10.55 -16.81
N GLU A 104 -1.78 11.59 -16.12
CA GLU A 104 -1.83 11.66 -14.67
C GLU A 104 -3.18 12.16 -14.17
N GLU A 105 -3.65 11.57 -13.08
CA GLU A 105 -4.93 11.88 -12.47
C GLU A 105 -4.80 11.90 -10.94
N LEU A 106 -5.32 12.94 -10.30
CA LEU A 106 -5.43 13.02 -8.85
C LEU A 106 -6.90 13.14 -8.46
N TYR A 107 -7.35 12.29 -7.53
CA TYR A 107 -8.69 12.32 -6.97
C TYR A 107 -8.65 12.54 -5.45
N ASP A 108 -9.54 13.37 -4.91
CA ASP A 108 -9.76 13.55 -3.48
C ASP A 108 -10.93 12.68 -3.01
N ARG A 109 -10.64 11.63 -2.26
CA ARG A 109 -11.61 10.62 -1.84
C ARG A 109 -12.44 11.04 -0.63
N THR A 110 -12.14 12.20 -0.05
CA THR A 110 -12.89 12.78 1.09
C THR A 110 -14.00 13.72 0.61
N GLN A 111 -13.79 14.40 -0.51
CA GLN A 111 -14.74 15.38 -1.07
C GLN A 111 -15.34 14.93 -2.41
N ASP A 112 -14.73 13.97 -3.08
CA ASP A 112 -15.14 13.41 -4.37
C ASP A 112 -15.12 11.88 -4.28
N ALA A 113 -16.11 11.34 -3.56
CA ALA A 113 -16.21 9.91 -3.26
C ALA A 113 -16.35 9.04 -4.52
N ASP A 114 -16.96 9.59 -5.57
CA ASP A 114 -17.13 8.94 -6.87
C ASP A 114 -15.94 9.17 -7.82
N GLU A 115 -14.92 9.92 -7.38
CA GLU A 115 -13.67 10.16 -8.10
C GLU A 115 -13.89 10.68 -9.54
N LEU A 116 -14.75 11.70 -9.67
CA LEU A 116 -15.17 12.26 -10.96
C LEU A 116 -14.37 13.48 -11.40
N ARG A 117 -13.66 14.14 -10.48
CA ARG A 117 -12.90 15.37 -10.76
C ARG A 117 -11.41 15.13 -10.65
N ASN A 118 -10.74 15.11 -11.80
CA ASN A 118 -9.28 15.13 -11.84
C ASN A 118 -8.74 16.49 -11.34
N GLN A 119 -7.98 16.47 -10.24
CA GLN A 119 -7.38 17.61 -9.56
C GLN A 119 -5.87 17.75 -9.80
N ILE A 120 -5.31 17.06 -10.81
CA ILE A 120 -3.86 17.04 -11.05
C ILE A 120 -3.24 18.43 -11.32
N GLN A 121 -4.04 19.37 -11.82
CA GLN A 121 -3.61 20.73 -12.15
C GLN A 121 -3.82 21.73 -11.00
N GLU A 122 -4.39 21.31 -9.87
CA GLU A 122 -4.71 22.21 -8.75
C GLU A 122 -3.43 22.55 -7.96
N PRO A 123 -2.96 23.81 -7.93
CA PRO A 123 -1.70 24.16 -7.26
C PRO A 123 -1.72 23.85 -5.75
N ALA A 124 -2.89 23.98 -5.12
CA ALA A 124 -3.08 23.65 -3.70
C ALA A 124 -2.81 22.16 -3.37
N ARG A 125 -2.77 21.27 -4.38
CA ARG A 125 -2.50 19.84 -4.22
C ARG A 125 -1.05 19.45 -4.45
N GLU A 126 -0.17 20.40 -4.81
CA GLU A 126 1.21 20.11 -5.24
C GLU A 126 1.99 19.25 -4.23
N ALA A 127 1.93 19.58 -2.95
CA ALA A 127 2.60 18.81 -1.89
C ALA A 127 2.11 17.36 -1.84
N GLN A 128 0.79 17.16 -1.94
CA GLN A 128 0.17 15.83 -1.93
C GLN A 128 0.54 15.03 -3.18
N ILE A 129 0.52 15.67 -4.35
CA ILE A 129 0.93 15.07 -5.62
C ILE A 129 2.39 14.59 -5.51
N ASN A 130 3.29 15.42 -4.97
CA ASN A 130 4.71 15.10 -4.84
C ASN A 130 4.96 13.91 -3.91
N THR A 131 4.20 13.80 -2.82
CA THR A 131 4.24 12.64 -1.93
C THR A 131 3.83 11.36 -2.66
N LEU A 132 2.70 11.37 -3.37
CA LEU A 132 2.19 10.20 -4.09
C LEU A 132 3.08 9.81 -5.29
N ARG A 133 3.58 10.79 -6.05
CA ARG A 133 4.59 10.56 -7.12
C ARG A 133 5.86 9.91 -6.56
N SER A 134 6.29 10.35 -5.37
CA SER A 134 7.47 9.76 -4.72
C SER A 134 7.23 8.31 -4.32
N ALA A 135 6.02 7.96 -3.86
CA ALA A 135 5.66 6.57 -3.59
C ALA A 135 5.70 5.70 -4.87
N ILE A 136 5.16 6.19 -6.00
CA ILE A 136 5.24 5.47 -7.29
C ILE A 136 6.69 5.31 -7.74
N ARG A 137 7.51 6.35 -7.63
CA ARG A 137 8.94 6.29 -7.97
C ARG A 137 9.67 5.23 -7.16
N GLN A 138 9.46 5.20 -5.84
CA GLN A 138 10.07 4.19 -4.96
C GLN A 138 9.60 2.77 -5.33
N HIS A 139 8.32 2.60 -5.64
CA HIS A 139 7.78 1.32 -6.12
C HIS A 139 8.49 0.82 -7.39
N LEU A 140 8.67 1.70 -8.38
CA LEU A 140 9.41 1.37 -9.61
C LEU A 140 10.87 0.96 -9.34
N LEU A 141 11.56 1.62 -8.40
CA LEU A 141 12.93 1.26 -8.01
C LEU A 141 12.99 -0.13 -7.37
N ASN A 142 12.04 -0.44 -6.49
CA ASN A 142 11.96 -1.76 -5.85
C ASN A 142 11.73 -2.87 -6.88
N ARG A 143 10.84 -2.66 -7.86
CA ARG A 143 10.59 -3.63 -8.96
C ARG A 143 11.86 -3.94 -9.75
N LYS A 144 12.65 -2.92 -10.11
CA LYS A 144 13.91 -3.10 -10.85
C LYS A 144 14.97 -3.84 -10.04
N SER A 145 14.87 -3.79 -8.71
CA SER A 145 15.84 -4.39 -7.78
C SER A 145 15.54 -5.86 -7.45
N GLY A 146 14.41 -6.41 -7.93
CA GLY A 146 14.07 -7.84 -7.78
C GLY A 146 13.69 -8.28 -6.35
N ASN A 147 13.33 -7.34 -5.48
CA ASN A 147 12.82 -7.60 -4.12
C ASN A 147 11.30 -7.69 -4.08
#